data_AF-A0A6V8L8S4-F1
#
_entry.id   AF-A0A6V8L8S4-F1
#
_cell.length_a   1.000
_cell.length_b   1.000
_cell.length_c   1.000
_cell.angle_alpha   90.00
_cell.angle_beta   90.00
_cell.angle_gamma   90.00
#
_symmetry.space_group_name_H-M   'P 1'
#
loop_
_entity.id
_entity.type
_entity.pdbx_description
1 polymer ?
#
loop_
_entity_poly.entity_id
_entity_poly.type
_entity_poly.pdbx_seq_one_letter_code
_entity_poly.pdbx_strand_id
1 'polypeptide(L)'
;MSQVKVDAPIALGAEPRSTASFVAFLRDSATNLISVEWHGTITGALDPTLLHHLQPPTQLEAASEQTLTQWRTRYRYGTCHYRRGPGFVMLKDIRSASSAARYLLDDPLLIATFLRCQTPTTRSSLNHRQRHAVDLLHTARLLLRMDDLLIGLPTRMLRWPIPYTAV
;
A
#
# COMPACT_ATOMS: atom_id res chain seq x y z
N MET A 1 -8.54 20.20 -3.58
CA MET A 1 -7.74 19.05 -3.09
C MET A 1 -6.29 19.49 -3.08
N SER A 2 -5.54 19.26 -2.00
CA SER A 2 -4.11 19.58 -1.96
C SER A 2 -3.34 18.62 -2.85
N GLN A 3 -2.31 19.12 -3.52
CA GLN A 3 -1.44 18.36 -4.41
C GLN A 3 0.02 18.56 -3.97
N VAL A 4 0.81 17.49 -4.07
CA VAL A 4 2.26 17.52 -3.89
C VAL A 4 2.90 17.04 -5.18
N LYS A 5 3.95 17.72 -5.62
CA LYS A 5 4.79 17.31 -6.75
C LYS A 5 6.12 16.79 -6.23
N VAL A 6 6.55 15.65 -6.75
CA VAL A 6 7.85 15.05 -6.48
C VAL A 6 8.70 15.24 -7.74
N ASP A 7 9.64 16.18 -7.68
CA ASP A 7 10.43 16.56 -8.86
C ASP A 7 11.51 15.52 -9.21
N ALA A 8 12.11 14.90 -8.20
CA ALA A 8 13.13 13.87 -8.40
C ALA A 8 12.51 12.55 -8.90
N PRO A 9 13.13 11.88 -9.90
CA PRO A 9 12.64 10.59 -10.38
C PRO A 9 12.71 9.53 -9.27
N ILE A 10 11.67 8.70 -9.19
CA ILE A 10 11.55 7.64 -8.19
C ILE A 10 11.83 6.28 -8.82
N ALA A 11 12.82 5.56 -8.32
CA ALA A 11 13.13 4.20 -8.75
C ALA A 11 12.50 3.16 -7.80
N LEU A 12 11.27 2.74 -8.09
CA LEU A 12 10.58 1.73 -7.28
C LEU A 12 11.19 0.35 -7.51
N GLY A 13 11.52 -0.33 -6.40
CA GLY A 13 12.14 -1.65 -6.40
C GLY A 13 13.65 -1.63 -6.62
N ALA A 14 14.28 -0.47 -6.80
CA ALA A 14 15.73 -0.38 -6.96
C ALA A 14 16.48 -0.48 -5.62
N GLU A 15 15.96 0.21 -4.59
CA GLU A 15 16.50 0.14 -3.22
C GLU A 15 15.33 -0.06 -2.24
N PRO A 16 15.39 -1.08 -1.35
CA PRO A 16 14.28 -1.42 -0.47
C PRO A 16 13.78 -0.25 0.41
N ARG A 17 14.69 0.53 1.00
CA ARG A 17 14.34 1.59 1.95
C ARG A 17 13.68 2.79 1.30
N SER A 18 14.22 3.25 0.19
CA SER A 18 13.65 4.31 -0.65
C SER A 18 12.27 3.89 -1.15
N THR A 19 12.15 2.66 -1.67
CA THR A 19 10.88 2.12 -2.16
C THR A 19 9.83 2.03 -1.04
N ALA A 20 10.17 1.46 0.11
CA ALA A 20 9.24 1.36 1.23
C ALA A 20 8.82 2.72 1.78
N SER A 21 9.75 3.67 1.85
CA SER A 21 9.48 5.04 2.30
C SER A 21 8.56 5.77 1.32
N PHE A 22 8.76 5.59 0.02
CA PHE A 22 7.92 6.22 -0.99
C PHE A 22 6.51 5.59 -1.05
N VAL A 23 6.40 4.26 -0.89
CA VAL A 23 5.11 3.58 -0.76
C VAL A 23 4.36 4.08 0.49
N ALA A 24 5.05 4.24 1.61
CA ALA A 24 4.47 4.85 2.82
C ALA A 24 3.98 6.28 2.54
N PHE A 25 4.79 7.10 1.87
CA PHE A 25 4.44 8.46 1.48
C PHE A 25 3.19 8.52 0.59
N LEU A 26 3.08 7.69 -0.45
CA LEU A 26 1.89 7.63 -1.30
C LEU A 26 0.64 7.21 -0.50
N ARG A 27 0.77 6.21 0.35
CA ARG A 27 -0.31 5.70 1.21
C ARG A 27 -0.76 6.76 2.23
N ASP A 28 0.17 7.47 2.84
CA ASP A 28 -0.15 8.48 3.85
C ASP A 28 -0.70 9.75 3.21
N SER A 29 -0.25 10.09 1.99
CA SER A 29 -0.87 11.13 1.16
C SER A 29 -2.32 10.77 0.80
N ALA A 30 -2.56 9.52 0.37
CA ALA A 30 -3.91 9.02 0.08
C ALA A 30 -4.80 9.04 1.32
N THR A 31 -4.28 8.67 2.50
CA THR A 31 -4.99 8.76 3.79
C THR A 31 -5.51 10.17 4.06
N ASN A 32 -4.76 11.19 3.63
CA ASN A 32 -5.07 12.60 3.82
C ASN A 32 -5.74 13.26 2.59
N LEU A 33 -6.14 12.47 1.58
CA LEU A 33 -6.73 12.96 0.33
C LEU A 33 -5.84 13.97 -0.42
N ILE A 34 -4.52 13.79 -0.32
CA ILE A 34 -3.51 14.58 -1.03
C ILE A 34 -3.12 13.81 -2.31
N SER A 35 -3.25 14.47 -3.46
CA SER A 35 -2.77 13.93 -4.72
C SER A 35 -1.26 14.06 -4.83
N VAL A 36 -0.58 13.05 -5.35
CA VAL A 36 0.87 13.05 -5.56
C VAL A 36 1.16 12.94 -7.05
N GLU A 37 1.82 13.96 -7.59
CA GLU A 37 2.38 13.92 -8.93
C GLU A 37 3.82 13.45 -8.87
N TRP A 38 4.14 12.33 -9.52
CA TRP A 38 5.47 11.74 -9.50
C TRP A 38 5.76 10.96 -10.77
N HIS A 39 7.04 10.81 -11.10
CA HIS A 39 7.53 10.05 -12.24
C HIS A 39 8.72 9.20 -11.82
N GLY A 40 9.11 8.22 -12.66
CA GLY A 40 10.32 7.46 -12.42
C GLY A 40 10.31 6.09 -13.08
N THR A 41 10.86 5.07 -12.42
CA THR A 41 11.02 3.71 -12.98
C THR A 41 10.48 2.66 -12.02
N ILE A 42 10.21 1.47 -12.56
CA ILE A 42 9.89 0.27 -11.77
C ILE A 42 10.87 -0.81 -12.18
N THR A 43 11.56 -1.41 -11.21
CA THR A 43 12.43 -2.56 -11.45
C THR A 43 11.63 -3.86 -11.40
N GLY A 44 12.09 -4.88 -12.15
CA GLY A 44 11.38 -6.17 -12.27
C GLY A 44 11.23 -6.99 -10.98
N ALA A 45 11.86 -6.58 -9.87
CA ALA A 45 11.70 -7.24 -8.57
C ALA A 45 10.37 -6.88 -7.88
N LEU A 46 9.72 -5.79 -8.29
CA LEU A 46 8.48 -5.30 -7.68
C LEU A 46 7.27 -5.67 -8.54
N ASP A 47 6.28 -6.34 -7.96
CA ASP A 47 4.96 -6.53 -8.58
C ASP A 47 4.16 -5.21 -8.51
N PRO A 48 3.97 -4.47 -9.63
CA PRO A 48 3.26 -3.20 -9.62
C PRO A 48 1.78 -3.35 -9.27
N THR A 49 1.20 -4.55 -9.44
CA THR A 49 -0.22 -4.79 -9.17
C THR A 49 -0.55 -4.64 -7.68
N LEU A 50 0.43 -4.79 -6.80
CA LEU A 50 0.31 -4.52 -5.37
C LEU A 50 0.08 -3.04 -5.07
N LEU A 51 0.48 -2.14 -5.97
CA LEU A 51 0.47 -0.69 -5.77
C LEU A 51 -0.65 0.01 -6.55
N HIS A 52 -1.46 -0.73 -7.32
CA HIS A 52 -2.54 -0.16 -8.13
C HIS A 52 -3.58 0.63 -7.33
N HIS A 53 -3.71 0.44 -6.01
CA HIS A 53 -4.58 1.26 -5.15
C HIS A 53 -3.99 2.61 -4.76
N LEU A 54 -2.71 2.84 -5.03
CA LEU A 54 -1.99 4.09 -4.79
C LEU A 54 -1.93 4.94 -6.05
N GLN A 55 -1.73 6.24 -5.85
CA GLN A 55 -1.70 7.23 -6.92
C GLN A 55 -0.69 6.83 -8.02
N PRO A 56 -1.14 6.63 -9.27
CA PRO A 56 -0.26 6.23 -10.36
C PRO A 56 0.73 7.35 -10.72
N PRO A 57 1.90 7.00 -11.28
CA PRO A 57 2.84 7.99 -11.78
C PRO A 57 2.31 8.71 -13.04
N THR A 58 2.83 9.91 -13.29
CA THR A 58 2.61 10.64 -14.54
C THR A 58 3.42 10.04 -15.70
N GLN A 59 4.56 9.43 -15.39
CA GLN A 59 5.42 8.78 -16.38
C GLN A 59 6.22 7.65 -15.71
N LEU A 60 6.39 6.55 -16.45
CA LEU A 60 7.32 5.48 -16.11
C LEU A 60 8.33 5.30 -17.23
N GLU A 61 9.61 5.46 -16.94
CA GLU A 61 10.70 5.17 -17.86
C GLU A 61 11.01 3.67 -17.81
N ALA A 62 11.40 3.11 -18.96
CA ALA A 62 11.80 1.70 -19.14
C ALA A 62 10.75 0.62 -18.75
N ALA A 63 9.62 0.99 -18.14
CA ALA A 63 8.47 0.13 -17.99
C ALA A 63 7.68 0.06 -19.31
N SER A 64 6.96 -1.04 -19.52
CA SER A 64 6.02 -1.10 -20.64
C SER A 64 4.93 -0.03 -20.47
N GLU A 65 4.57 0.67 -21.54
CA GLU A 65 3.43 1.60 -21.56
C GLU A 65 2.14 0.93 -21.06
N GLN A 66 2.05 -0.40 -21.26
CA GLN A 66 1.00 -1.26 -20.73
C GLN A 66 0.95 -1.26 -19.19
N THR A 67 2.08 -1.32 -18.48
CA THR A 67 2.13 -1.26 -17.01
C THR A 67 1.53 0.04 -16.49
N LEU A 68 1.92 1.18 -17.07
CA LEU A 68 1.39 2.49 -16.70
C LEU A 68 -0.11 2.59 -16.97
N THR A 69 -0.54 2.13 -18.14
CA THR A 69 -1.96 2.11 -18.54
C THR A 69 -2.80 1.25 -17.61
N GLN A 70 -2.31 0.08 -17.22
CA GLN A 70 -3.00 -0.81 -16.28
C GLN A 70 -3.12 -0.18 -14.90
N TRP A 71 -2.05 0.42 -14.38
CA TRP A 71 -2.08 1.08 -13.08
C TRP A 71 -3.12 2.19 -13.07
N ARG A 72 -3.11 3.09 -14.06
CA ARG A 72 -4.11 4.16 -14.21
C ARG A 72 -5.54 3.63 -14.30
N THR A 73 -5.74 2.59 -15.09
CA THR A 73 -7.06 1.99 -15.29
C THR A 73 -7.61 1.39 -14.00
N ARG A 74 -6.75 0.72 -13.22
CA ARG A 74 -7.11 0.02 -11.99
C ARG A 74 -7.15 0.92 -10.76
N TYR A 75 -6.50 2.09 -10.81
CA TYR A 75 -6.43 3.01 -9.70
C TYR A 75 -7.81 3.48 -9.25
N ARG A 76 -8.16 3.13 -8.01
CA ARG A 76 -9.37 3.57 -7.34
C ARG A 76 -9.04 3.75 -5.86
N TYR A 77 -9.29 4.96 -5.33
CA TYR A 77 -9.12 5.26 -3.92
C TYR A 77 -9.94 4.29 -3.06
N GLY A 78 -9.36 3.83 -1.95
CA GLY A 78 -10.05 2.97 -0.99
C GLY A 78 -10.21 1.51 -1.43
N THR A 79 -9.54 1.06 -2.49
CA THR A 79 -9.57 -0.36 -2.88
C THR A 79 -8.69 -1.26 -2.02
N CYS A 80 -7.69 -0.74 -1.31
CA CYS A 80 -6.95 -1.47 -0.27
C CYS A 80 -6.81 -0.54 0.95
N HIS A 81 -7.57 -0.81 2.01
CA HIS A 81 -7.62 0.06 3.17
C HIS A 81 -7.84 -0.69 4.48
N TYR A 82 -7.58 0.00 5.58
CA TYR A 82 -7.92 -0.48 6.91
C TYR A 82 -8.62 0.59 7.76
N ARG A 83 -9.33 0.11 8.79
CA ARG A 83 -9.90 0.90 9.87
C ARG A 83 -9.48 0.28 11.20
N ARG A 84 -9.24 1.12 12.20
CA ARG A 84 -8.92 0.68 13.55
C ARG A 84 -10.12 0.96 14.46
N GLY A 85 -10.60 -0.07 15.12
CA GLY A 85 -11.55 0.03 16.22
C GLY A 85 -10.89 -0.29 17.57
N PRO A 86 -11.65 -0.24 18.67
CA PRO A 86 -11.17 -0.70 19.97
C PRO A 86 -10.86 -2.20 19.92
N GLY A 87 -9.58 -2.56 20.04
CA GLY A 87 -9.15 -3.96 20.07
C GLY A 87 -9.14 -4.70 18.72
N PHE A 88 -9.44 -4.04 17.59
CA PHE A 88 -9.42 -4.69 16.28
C PHE A 88 -8.99 -3.78 15.14
N VAL A 89 -8.57 -4.40 14.04
CA VAL A 89 -8.32 -3.76 12.74
C VAL A 89 -9.14 -4.46 11.66
N MET A 90 -9.98 -3.72 10.95
CA MET A 90 -10.71 -4.22 9.79
C MET A 90 -9.95 -3.83 8.53
N LEU A 91 -9.59 -4.80 7.71
CA LEU A 91 -8.93 -4.65 6.43
C LEU A 91 -9.90 -4.98 5.31
N LYS A 92 -9.83 -4.24 4.22
CA LYS A 92 -10.54 -4.53 2.98
C LYS A 92 -9.59 -4.38 1.81
N ASP A 93 -9.49 -5.43 1.01
CA ASP A 93 -8.74 -5.44 -0.24
C ASP A 93 -9.67 -5.88 -1.37
N ILE A 94 -9.90 -4.99 -2.32
CA ILE A 94 -10.72 -5.17 -3.51
C ILE A 94 -9.95 -4.70 -4.75
N ARG A 95 -8.61 -4.67 -4.71
CA ARG A 95 -7.75 -4.31 -5.85
C ARG A 95 -8.03 -5.17 -7.08
N SER A 96 -8.42 -6.42 -6.86
CA SER A 96 -8.90 -7.33 -7.89
C SER A 96 -10.30 -7.82 -7.54
N ALA A 97 -11.24 -7.65 -8.47
CA ALA A 97 -12.64 -8.04 -8.28
C ALA A 97 -12.80 -9.55 -8.03
N SER A 98 -11.92 -10.39 -8.59
CA SER A 98 -11.94 -11.84 -8.41
C SER A 98 -11.34 -12.32 -7.09
N SER A 99 -10.72 -11.44 -6.31
CA SER A 99 -10.05 -11.77 -5.05
C SER A 99 -10.35 -10.74 -3.95
N ALA A 100 -11.55 -10.16 -4.00
CA ALA A 100 -12.03 -9.23 -2.98
C ALA A 100 -12.07 -9.93 -1.61
N ALA A 101 -11.35 -9.39 -0.64
CA ALA A 101 -11.21 -9.94 0.69
C ALA A 101 -11.47 -8.89 1.78
N ARG A 102 -12.00 -9.36 2.91
CA ARG A 102 -12.11 -8.60 4.15
C ARG A 102 -11.45 -9.41 5.26
N TYR A 103 -10.61 -8.78 6.06
CA TYR A 103 -9.96 -9.42 7.19
C TYR A 103 -10.29 -8.65 8.46
N LEU A 104 -10.67 -9.37 9.50
CA LEU A 104 -10.75 -8.85 10.85
C LEU A 104 -9.50 -9.34 11.59
N LEU A 105 -8.64 -8.40 12.02
CA LEU A 105 -7.57 -8.69 12.95
C LEU A 105 -8.07 -8.35 14.35
N ASP A 106 -8.20 -9.37 15.19
CA ASP A 106 -8.59 -9.28 16.61
C ASP A 106 -7.51 -9.85 17.55
N ASP A 107 -6.55 -10.61 17.02
CA ASP A 107 -5.35 -11.02 17.74
C ASP A 107 -4.41 -9.81 18.01
N PRO A 108 -4.06 -9.52 19.29
CA PRO A 108 -3.22 -8.38 19.64
C PRO A 108 -1.84 -8.36 18.98
N LEU A 109 -1.22 -9.53 18.78
CA LEU A 109 0.09 -9.64 18.16
C LEU A 109 0.01 -9.30 16.67
N LEU A 110 -1.00 -9.81 15.97
CA LEU A 110 -1.23 -9.55 14.55
C LEU A 110 -1.57 -8.07 14.32
N ILE A 111 -2.41 -7.48 15.19
CA ILE A 111 -2.69 -6.04 15.19
C ILE A 111 -1.41 -5.23 15.38
N ALA A 112 -0.63 -5.53 16.42
CA ALA A 112 0.60 -4.79 16.71
C ALA A 112 1.63 -4.91 15.58
N THR A 113 1.75 -6.10 14.98
CA THR A 113 2.66 -6.36 13.86
C THR A 113 2.23 -5.60 12.61
N PHE A 114 0.94 -5.65 12.26
CA PHE A 114 0.38 -4.89 11.14
C PHE A 114 0.61 -3.38 11.33
N LEU A 115 0.26 -2.84 12.51
CA LEU A 115 0.42 -1.42 12.80
C LEU A 115 1.89 -0.97 12.78
N ARG A 116 2.83 -1.80 13.27
CA ARG A 116 4.27 -1.54 13.20
C ARG A 116 4.74 -1.44 11.74
N CYS A 117 4.27 -2.34 10.89
CA CYS A 117 4.62 -2.34 9.46
C CYS A 117 3.99 -1.18 8.68
N GLN A 118 3.14 -0.34 9.28
CA GLN A 118 2.71 0.89 8.62
C GLN A 118 3.88 1.86 8.43
N THR A 119 4.95 1.76 9.23
CA THR A 119 6.23 2.40 8.94
C THR A 119 7.23 1.38 8.39
N PRO A 120 8.16 1.75 7.49
CA PRO A 120 9.20 0.85 7.00
C PRO A 120 9.90 0.14 8.16
N THR A 121 9.80 -1.19 8.19
CA THR A 121 10.25 -2.03 9.30
C THR A 121 11.18 -3.11 8.77
N THR A 122 12.30 -3.35 9.46
CA THR A 122 13.19 -4.46 9.14
C THR A 122 12.67 -5.75 9.77
N ARG A 123 12.58 -6.84 8.99
CA ARG A 123 12.11 -8.16 9.42
C ARG A 123 13.06 -8.77 10.45
N SER A 124 14.36 -8.49 10.35
CA SER A 124 15.37 -8.83 11.36
C SER A 124 15.09 -8.22 12.75
N SER A 125 14.43 -7.06 12.83
CA SER A 125 14.03 -6.43 14.10
C SER A 125 12.78 -7.04 14.76
N LEU A 126 12.18 -8.07 14.15
CA LEU A 126 10.97 -8.74 14.62
C LEU A 126 11.32 -10.06 15.32
N ASN A 127 10.58 -10.42 16.36
CA ASN A 127 10.70 -11.75 16.98
C ASN A 127 10.03 -12.84 16.11
N HIS A 128 10.17 -14.12 16.49
CA HIS A 128 9.66 -15.25 15.70
C HIS A 128 8.14 -15.18 15.46
N ARG A 129 7.34 -14.79 16.48
CA ARG A 129 5.88 -14.70 16.36
C ARG A 129 5.46 -13.55 15.44
N GLN A 130 6.16 -12.40 15.55
CA GLN A 130 5.95 -11.27 14.65
C GLN A 130 6.32 -11.62 13.20
N ARG A 131 7.39 -12.41 12.98
CA ARG A 131 7.75 -12.88 11.64
C ARG A 131 6.67 -13.80 11.05
N HIS A 132 6.08 -14.68 11.86
CA HIS A 132 4.95 -15.50 11.42
C HIS A 132 3.73 -14.64 11.05
N ALA A 133 3.40 -13.63 11.86
CA ALA A 133 2.34 -12.66 11.53
C ALA A 133 2.62 -11.90 10.23
N VAL A 134 3.89 -11.51 9.97
CA VAL A 134 4.31 -10.92 8.70
C VAL A 134 4.07 -11.87 7.53
N ASP A 135 4.39 -13.16 7.67
CA ASP A 135 4.21 -14.14 6.61
C ASP A 135 2.71 -14.31 6.26
N LEU A 136 1.82 -14.29 7.25
CA LEU A 136 0.36 -14.27 7.04
C LEU A 136 -0.09 -13.02 6.28
N LEU A 137 0.33 -11.83 6.73
CA LEU A 137 -0.04 -10.56 6.11
C LEU A 137 0.53 -10.42 4.68
N HIS A 138 1.74 -10.91 4.44
CA HIS A 138 2.37 -10.95 3.12
C HIS A 138 1.64 -11.90 2.18
N THR A 139 1.26 -13.09 2.66
CA THR A 139 0.46 -14.06 1.89
C THR A 139 -0.90 -13.47 1.51
N ALA A 140 -1.52 -12.71 2.42
CA ALA A 140 -2.75 -11.95 2.16
C ALA A 140 -2.54 -10.72 1.26
N ARG A 141 -1.31 -10.49 0.73
CA ARG A 141 -0.93 -9.33 -0.09
C ARG A 141 -1.14 -7.98 0.61
N LEU A 142 -1.12 -7.94 1.94
CA LEU A 142 -1.30 -6.73 2.75
C LEU A 142 0.03 -6.06 3.13
N LEU A 143 1.14 -6.77 2.95
CA LEU A 143 2.49 -6.22 3.10
C LEU A 143 3.23 -6.35 1.76
N LEU A 144 4.00 -5.31 1.43
CA LEU A 144 5.09 -5.42 0.49
C LEU A 144 6.36 -5.80 1.26
N ARG A 145 7.07 -6.80 0.76
CA ARG A 145 8.37 -7.24 1.28
C ARG A 145 9.42 -7.11 0.18
N MET A 146 10.52 -6.46 0.50
CA MET A 146 11.72 -6.34 -0.34
C MET A 146 12.91 -6.65 0.54
N ASP A 147 13.56 -7.79 0.30
CA ASP A 147 14.63 -8.33 1.15
C ASP A 147 14.21 -8.44 2.63
N ASP A 148 14.89 -7.68 3.50
CA ASP A 148 14.61 -7.57 4.93
C ASP A 148 13.61 -6.45 5.26
N LEU A 149 13.16 -5.66 4.28
CA LEU A 149 12.30 -4.51 4.53
C LEU A 149 10.82 -4.80 4.26
N LEU A 150 9.97 -4.32 5.16
CA LEU A 150 8.53 -4.54 5.19
C LEU A 150 7.80 -3.20 5.20
N ILE A 151 6.71 -3.10 4.43
CA ILE A 151 5.78 -1.97 4.46
C ILE A 151 4.33 -2.40 4.25
N GLY A 152 3.43 -1.88 5.07
CA GLY A 152 1.99 -2.07 4.97
C GLY A 152 1.40 -1.33 3.79
N LEU A 153 0.63 -2.06 2.98
CA LEU A 153 -0.02 -1.54 1.77
C LEU A 153 -1.37 -0.84 2.03
N PRO A 154 -2.24 -1.32 2.94
CA PRO A 154 -3.56 -0.73 3.14
C PRO A 154 -3.49 0.71 3.64
N THR A 155 -4.17 1.61 2.93
CA THR A 155 -4.35 3.02 3.32
C THR A 155 -5.24 3.12 4.57
N ARG A 156 -4.95 4.03 5.49
CA ARG A 156 -5.84 4.25 6.64
C ARG A 156 -7.07 5.02 6.17
N MET A 157 -8.25 4.43 6.31
CA MET A 157 -9.50 5.11 5.95
C MET A 157 -9.95 6.01 7.11
N LEU A 158 -9.71 7.32 7.00
CA LEU A 158 -10.14 8.30 8.00
C LEU A 158 -11.53 8.90 7.72
N ARG A 159 -11.93 8.94 6.44
CA ARG A 159 -13.19 9.54 5.99
C ARG A 159 -13.94 8.54 5.12
N TRP A 160 -15.21 8.30 5.42
CA TRP A 160 -16.03 7.46 4.55
C TRP A 160 -16.42 8.26 3.31
N PRO A 161 -16.26 7.72 2.09
CA PRO A 161 -17.01 8.24 0.97
C PRO A 161 -18.48 7.96 1.28
N ILE A 162 -19.25 9.01 1.60
CA ILE A 162 -20.69 8.88 1.76
C ILE A 162 -21.20 8.42 0.38
N PRO A 163 -21.84 7.24 0.26
CA PRO A 163 -22.44 6.86 -0.99
C PRO A 163 -23.47 7.92 -1.35
N TYR A 164 -23.34 8.53 -2.51
CA TYR A 164 -24.44 9.25 -3.12
C TYR A 164 -25.44 8.19 -3.59
N THR A 165 -26.31 7.75 -2.68
CA THR A 165 -27.60 7.18 -3.09
C THR A 165 -28.44 8.37 -3.50
N ALA A 166 -28.44 8.69 -4.80
CA ALA A 166 -29.50 9.52 -5.35
C ALA A 166 -30.82 8.87 -4.93
N VAL A 167 -31.59 9.56 -4.10
CA VAL A 167 -33.00 9.25 -3.85
C VAL A 167 -33.80 9.97 -4.92
#